data_AF-A0A8T2KU02-F1
#
_entry.id   AF-A0A8T2KU02-F1
#
_cell.length_a   1.000
_cell.length_b   1.000
_cell.length_c   1.000
_cell.angle_alpha   90.00
_cell.angle_beta   90.00
_cell.angle_gamma   90.00
#
_symmetry.space_group_name_H-M   'P 1'
#
loop_
_entity.id
_entity.type
_entity.pdbx_description
1 polymer ?
#
loop_
_entity_poly.entity_id
_entity_poly.type
_entity_poly.pdbx_seq_one_letter_code
_entity_poly.pdbx_strand_id
1 'polypeptide(L)'
;MVDKDFAEINALSAVFPESSILLCWYHVLQAVNRWLSKTESGVQGDSNTQKRKEIISFFCKLKACSTVKHFKRTSAEFCKTFKKYPSVCQYFLKNWNNIGTMWADYGRRFNHKNSETNNVIER
;
A
#
# COMPACT_ATOMS: atom_id res chain seq x y z
N MET A 1 -10.75 8.72 5.80
CA MET A 1 -9.75 7.64 5.66
C MET A 1 -10.50 6.34 5.75
N VAL A 2 -10.32 5.44 4.79
CA VAL A 2 -11.17 4.25 4.61
C VAL A 2 -10.34 3.00 4.32
N ASP A 3 -11.00 1.86 4.24
CA ASP A 3 -10.37 0.63 3.80
C ASP A 3 -10.27 0.60 2.27
N LYS A 4 -9.52 -0.36 1.72
CA LYS A 4 -9.47 -0.55 0.28
C LYS A 4 -10.71 -1.33 -0.19
N ASP A 5 -11.86 -0.68 -0.11
CA ASP A 5 -13.14 -1.17 -0.63
C ASP A 5 -13.64 -0.26 -1.75
N PHE A 6 -13.77 -0.81 -2.96
CA PHE A 6 -14.12 0.01 -4.13
C PHE A 6 -15.57 0.50 -4.10
N ALA A 7 -16.49 -0.20 -3.43
CA ALA A 7 -17.86 0.26 -3.32
C ALA A 7 -17.94 1.50 -2.40
N GLU A 8 -17.28 1.45 -1.25
CA GLU A 8 -17.15 2.58 -0.33
C GLU A 8 -16.42 3.76 -1.00
N ILE A 9 -15.27 3.51 -1.64
CA ILE A 9 -14.51 4.54 -2.36
C ILE A 9 -15.39 5.22 -3.42
N ASN A 10 -16.08 4.44 -4.25
CA ASN A 10 -16.92 4.98 -5.32
C ASN A 10 -18.11 5.77 -4.77
N ALA A 11 -18.76 5.29 -3.71
CA ALA A 11 -19.86 5.99 -3.06
C ALA A 11 -19.40 7.34 -2.48
N LEU A 12 -18.26 7.37 -1.79
CA LEU A 12 -17.67 8.60 -1.26
C LEU A 12 -17.27 9.57 -2.35
N SER A 13 -16.66 9.10 -3.43
CA SER A 13 -16.32 9.94 -4.59
C SER A 13 -17.55 10.54 -5.27
N ALA A 14 -18.68 9.82 -5.28
CA ALA A 14 -19.92 10.31 -5.87
C ALA A 14 -20.60 11.39 -5.01
N VAL A 15 -20.58 11.23 -3.68
CA VAL A 15 -21.24 12.16 -2.75
C VAL A 15 -20.35 13.34 -2.36
N PHE A 16 -19.04 13.13 -2.29
CA PHE A 16 -18.04 14.12 -1.86
C PHE A 16 -16.92 14.26 -2.90
N PRO A 17 -17.21 14.75 -4.12
CA PRO A 17 -16.24 14.78 -5.22
C PRO A 17 -15.01 15.67 -4.93
N GLU A 18 -15.17 16.70 -4.11
CA GLU A 18 -14.08 17.60 -3.69
C GLU A 18 -13.18 17.02 -2.59
N SER A 19 -13.55 15.88 -2.01
CA SER A 19 -12.78 15.25 -0.95
C SER A 19 -11.71 14.31 -1.50
N SER A 20 -10.52 14.36 -0.89
CA SER A 20 -9.47 13.37 -1.14
C SER A 20 -9.73 12.10 -0.33
N ILE A 21 -9.73 10.94 -1.00
CA ILE A 21 -9.87 9.64 -0.35
C ILE A 21 -8.49 9.10 0.01
N LEU A 22 -8.26 8.90 1.31
CA LEU A 22 -7.05 8.28 1.85
C LEU A 22 -7.37 6.88 2.38
N LEU A 23 -6.49 5.92 2.12
CA LEU A 23 -6.58 4.59 2.69
C LEU A 23 -6.00 4.57 4.10
N CYS A 24 -6.51 3.68 4.96
CA CYS A 24 -5.91 3.38 6.24
C CYS A 24 -4.56 2.66 6.05
N TRP A 25 -3.48 3.17 6.64
CA TRP A 25 -2.15 2.55 6.47
C TRP A 25 -2.08 1.17 7.13
N TYR A 26 -2.73 1.01 8.28
CA TYR A 26 -2.87 -0.28 8.94
C TYR A 26 -3.49 -1.32 8.00
N HIS A 27 -4.62 -0.99 7.36
CA HIS A 27 -5.28 -1.89 6.43
C HIS A 27 -4.51 -2.11 5.12
N VAL A 28 -3.73 -1.13 4.66
CA VAL A 28 -2.78 -1.35 3.55
C VAL A 28 -1.77 -2.43 3.91
N LEU A 29 -1.08 -2.30 5.05
CA LEU A 29 -0.11 -3.30 5.50
C LEU A 29 -0.75 -4.65 5.80
N GLN A 30 -1.92 -4.66 6.44
CA GLN A 30 -2.65 -5.89 6.74
C GLN A 30 -3.04 -6.63 5.46
N ALA A 31 -3.55 -5.92 4.44
CA ALA A 31 -3.88 -6.51 3.14
C ALA A 31 -2.64 -7.08 2.43
N VAL A 32 -1.51 -6.37 2.46
CA VAL A 32 -0.24 -6.87 1.91
C VAL A 32 0.23 -8.11 2.67
N ASN A 33 0.24 -8.09 4.00
CA ASN A 33 0.65 -9.23 4.83
C ASN A 33 -0.23 -10.47 4.61
N ARG A 34 -1.55 -10.28 4.54
CA ARG A 34 -2.52 -11.35 4.23
C ARG A 34 -2.23 -11.94 2.85
N TRP A 35 -2.01 -11.11 1.83
CA TRP A 35 -1.69 -11.58 0.49
C TRP A 35 -0.37 -12.35 0.43
N LEU A 36 0.68 -11.88 1.09
CA LEU A 36 1.98 -12.57 1.19
C LEU A 36 1.91 -13.94 1.88
N SER A 37 0.81 -14.22 2.60
CA SER A 37 0.59 -15.52 3.24
C SER A 37 -0.09 -16.53 2.30
N LYS A 38 -0.58 -16.08 1.13
CA LYS A 38 -1.24 -16.94 0.14
C LYS A 38 -0.23 -17.64 -0.77
N THR A 39 -0.62 -18.80 -1.28
CA THR A 39 0.20 -19.63 -2.18
C THR A 39 0.58 -18.92 -3.47
N GLU A 40 -0.32 -18.09 -4.00
CA GLU A 40 -0.14 -17.29 -5.21
C GLU A 40 0.98 -16.23 -5.09
N SER A 41 1.37 -15.87 -3.87
CA SER A 41 2.43 -14.88 -3.64
C SER A 41 3.82 -15.41 -4.01
N GLY A 42 4.01 -16.74 -4.00
CA GLY A 42 5.30 -17.39 -4.20
C GLY A 42 6.29 -17.16 -3.05
N VAL A 43 5.84 -16.56 -1.95
CA VAL A 43 6.66 -16.25 -0.76
C VAL A 43 5.95 -16.62 0.54
N GLN A 44 4.97 -17.54 0.50
CA GLN A 44 4.36 -18.08 1.71
C GLN A 44 5.32 -19.00 2.48
N GLY A 45 4.96 -19.32 3.72
CA GLY A 45 5.69 -20.25 4.59
C GLY A 45 6.90 -19.63 5.29
N ASP A 46 7.42 -20.36 6.28
CA ASP A 46 8.41 -19.85 7.22
C ASP A 46 9.79 -19.61 6.60
N SER A 47 10.15 -20.38 5.59
CA SER A 47 11.41 -20.23 4.84
C SER A 47 11.52 -18.87 4.11
N ASN A 48 10.39 -18.20 3.87
CA ASN A 48 10.32 -16.90 3.22
C ASN A 48 10.12 -15.73 4.19
N THR A 49 10.19 -15.96 5.50
CA THR A 49 9.97 -14.93 6.53
C THR A 49 10.81 -13.68 6.29
N GLN A 50 12.09 -13.85 5.98
CA GLN A 50 12.99 -12.73 5.72
C GLN A 50 12.57 -11.96 4.46
N LYS A 51 12.17 -12.67 3.39
CA LYS A 51 11.71 -12.06 2.15
C LYS A 51 10.43 -11.26 2.36
N ARG A 52 9.49 -11.78 3.15
CA ARG A 52 8.25 -11.08 3.51
C ARG A 52 8.53 -9.79 4.29
N LYS A 53 9.45 -9.84 5.26
CA LYS A 53 9.91 -8.64 6.00
C LYS A 53 10.52 -7.58 5.07
N GLU A 54 11.33 -8.00 4.10
CA GLU A 54 11.89 -7.08 3.09
C GLU A 54 10.81 -6.42 2.23
N ILE A 55 9.81 -7.19 1.79
CA ILE A 55 8.68 -6.65 1.01
C ILE A 55 7.92 -5.61 1.84
N ILE A 56 7.60 -5.92 3.10
CA ILE A 56 6.90 -4.99 4.00
C ILE A 56 7.73 -3.73 4.27
N SER A 57 9.03 -3.87 4.51
CA SER A 57 9.95 -2.73 4.64
C SER A 57 9.94 -1.84 3.39
N PHE A 58 9.88 -2.44 2.20
CA PHE A 58 9.74 -1.69 0.95
C PHE A 58 8.41 -0.95 0.82
N PHE A 59 7.30 -1.53 1.31
CA PHE A 59 6.01 -0.83 1.39
C PHE A 59 6.09 0.38 2.33
N CYS A 60 6.79 0.27 3.47
CA CYS A 60 7.06 1.43 4.33
C CYS A 60 7.89 2.51 3.61
N LYS A 61 8.92 2.10 2.84
CA LYS A 61 9.72 3.02 2.01
C LYS A 61 8.88 3.73 0.95
N LEU A 62 7.98 3.00 0.29
CA LEU A 62 7.04 3.55 -0.69
C LEU A 62 6.04 4.52 -0.05
N LYS A 63 5.52 4.20 1.16
CA LYS A 63 4.65 5.12 1.91
C LYS A 63 5.36 6.44 2.17
N ALA A 64 6.61 6.39 2.64
CA ALA A 64 7.41 7.57 2.99
C ALA A 64 7.80 8.47 1.79
N CYS A 65 7.46 8.09 0.56
CA CYS A 65 7.72 8.95 -0.60
C CYS A 65 6.85 10.22 -0.55
N SER A 66 7.50 11.39 -0.42
CA SER A 66 6.86 12.71 -0.36
C SER A 66 6.56 13.35 -1.73
N THR A 67 7.07 12.76 -2.82
CA THR A 67 6.80 13.22 -4.19
C THR A 67 6.46 12.06 -5.13
N VAL A 68 5.63 12.34 -6.14
CA VAL A 68 5.29 11.37 -7.21
C VAL A 68 6.54 10.86 -7.92
N LYS A 69 7.53 11.75 -8.16
CA LYS A 69 8.80 11.38 -8.81
C LYS A 69 9.61 10.41 -7.96
N HIS A 70 9.67 10.63 -6.64
CA HIS A 70 10.33 9.69 -5.72
C HIS A 70 9.60 8.36 -5.70
N PHE A 71 8.26 8.37 -5.56
CA PHE A 71 7.45 7.15 -5.56
C PHE A 71 7.66 6.32 -6.83
N LYS A 72 7.60 6.93 -8.03
CA LYS A 72 7.84 6.22 -9.30
C LYS A 72 9.22 5.54 -9.36
N ARG A 73 10.26 6.22 -8.84
CA ARG A 73 11.62 5.65 -8.76
C ARG A 73 11.67 4.47 -7.80
N THR A 74 11.06 4.61 -6.63
CA THR A 74 10.99 3.54 -5.61
C THR A 74 10.13 2.36 -6.09
N SER A 75 9.06 2.59 -6.85
CA SER A 75 8.26 1.54 -7.51
C SER A 75 9.08 0.75 -8.51
N ALA A 76 9.91 1.42 -9.31
CA ALA A 76 10.82 0.76 -10.24
C ALA A 76 11.91 -0.03 -9.49
N GLU A 77 12.45 0.54 -8.41
CA GLU A 77 13.41 -0.13 -7.53
C GLU A 77 12.79 -1.39 -6.90
N PHE A 78 11.55 -1.34 -6.44
CA PHE A 78 10.81 -2.48 -5.91
C PHE A 78 10.76 -3.63 -6.94
N CYS A 79 10.34 -3.33 -8.17
CA CYS A 79 10.23 -4.34 -9.22
C CYS A 79 11.60 -4.91 -9.63
N LYS A 80 12.66 -4.10 -9.57
CA LYS A 80 14.04 -4.55 -9.81
C LYS A 80 14.54 -5.47 -8.70
N THR A 81 14.33 -5.10 -7.45
CA THR A 81 14.75 -5.88 -6.26
C THR A 81 14.04 -7.23 -6.20
N PHE A 82 12.75 -7.26 -6.49
CA PHE A 82 11.94 -8.48 -6.45
C PHE A 82 11.73 -9.12 -7.83
N LYS A 83 12.63 -8.86 -8.81
CA LYS A 83 12.53 -9.42 -10.17
C LYS A 83 12.41 -10.96 -10.20
N LYS A 84 13.03 -11.66 -9.24
CA LYS A 84 12.94 -13.12 -9.09
C LYS A 84 11.60 -13.61 -8.52
N TYR A 85 10.74 -12.70 -8.06
CA TYR A 85 9.42 -12.94 -7.48
C TYR A 85 8.34 -12.21 -8.29
N PRO A 86 8.06 -12.66 -9.53
CA PRO A 86 7.19 -11.93 -10.46
C PRO A 86 5.77 -11.70 -9.92
N SER A 87 5.22 -12.66 -9.15
CA SER A 87 3.91 -12.51 -8.50
C SER A 87 3.85 -11.31 -7.57
N VAL A 88 4.93 -11.05 -6.81
CA VAL A 88 5.04 -9.91 -5.89
C VAL A 88 5.02 -8.59 -6.67
N CYS A 89 5.79 -8.51 -7.75
CA CYS A 89 5.81 -7.33 -8.62
C CYS A 89 4.46 -7.09 -9.29
N GLN A 90 3.84 -8.12 -9.84
CA GLN A 90 2.53 -8.04 -10.48
C GLN A 90 1.45 -7.60 -9.48
N TYR A 91 1.46 -8.17 -8.28
CA TYR A 91 0.53 -7.78 -7.22
C TYR A 91 0.68 -6.31 -6.85
N PHE A 92 1.92 -5.83 -6.63
CA PHE A 92 2.18 -4.44 -6.33
C PHE A 92 1.70 -3.49 -7.44
N LEU A 93 2.08 -3.77 -8.69
CA LEU A 93 1.74 -2.95 -9.85
C LEU A 93 0.22 -2.88 -10.07
N LYS A 94 -0.47 -4.02 -9.96
CA LYS A 94 -1.91 -4.11 -10.16
C LYS A 94 -2.72 -3.46 -9.03
N ASN A 95 -2.30 -3.65 -7.78
CA ASN A 95 -3.16 -3.35 -6.63
C ASN A 95 -2.82 -2.06 -5.88
N TRP A 96 -1.58 -1.56 -5.99
CA TRP A 96 -1.09 -0.50 -5.12
C TRP A 96 -0.42 0.65 -5.87
N ASN A 97 0.31 0.37 -6.95
CA ASN A 97 1.08 1.38 -7.67
C ASN A 97 0.20 2.51 -8.24
N ASN A 98 -0.94 2.16 -8.85
CA ASN A 98 -1.81 3.14 -9.51
C ASN A 98 -2.64 3.97 -8.51
N ILE A 99 -2.77 3.50 -7.28
CA ILE A 99 -3.51 4.18 -6.21
C ILE A 99 -2.57 4.80 -5.16
N GLY A 100 -1.30 5.01 -5.50
CA GLY A 100 -0.28 5.57 -4.60
C GLY A 100 -0.69 6.88 -3.93
N THR A 101 -1.47 7.72 -4.62
CA THR A 101 -2.01 8.98 -4.08
C THR A 101 -2.89 8.77 -2.86
N MET A 102 -3.53 7.61 -2.72
CA MET A 102 -4.45 7.33 -1.62
C MET A 102 -3.73 6.84 -0.36
N TRP A 103 -2.51 6.30 -0.47
CA TRP A 103 -1.85 5.64 0.67
C TRP A 103 -0.43 6.12 0.98
N ALA A 104 0.31 6.66 0.01
CA ALA A 104 1.65 7.22 0.23
C ALA A 104 1.60 8.71 0.61
N ASP A 105 2.66 9.18 1.28
CA ASP A 105 2.72 10.50 1.90
C ASP A 105 2.66 11.64 0.88
N TYR A 106 3.08 11.41 -0.37
CA TYR A 106 2.95 12.42 -1.42
C TYR A 106 1.51 12.80 -1.74
N GLY A 107 0.53 11.95 -1.43
CA GLY A 107 -0.91 12.24 -1.54
C GLY A 107 -1.55 12.64 -0.21
N ARG A 108 -0.86 12.47 0.92
CA ARG A 108 -1.30 12.83 2.28
C ARG A 108 -0.73 14.17 2.73
N ARG A 109 -0.86 15.21 1.91
CA ARG A 109 -0.27 16.54 2.19
C ARG A 109 -1.11 17.42 3.12
N PHE A 110 -2.21 16.89 3.62
CA PHE A 110 -3.13 17.59 4.52
C PHE A 110 -2.81 17.26 5.97
N ASN A 111 -3.05 18.19 6.89
CA ASN A 111 -2.84 17.92 8.31
C ASN A 111 -3.81 16.83 8.79
N HIS A 112 -3.29 15.62 9.01
CA HIS A 112 -4.06 14.47 9.49
C HIS A 112 -3.70 14.08 10.94
N LYS A 113 -3.06 14.98 11.71
CA LYS A 113 -2.63 14.74 13.11
C LYS A 113 -1.86 13.42 13.30
N ASN A 114 -1.07 12.99 12.32
CA ASN A 114 -0.39 11.69 12.30
C ASN A 114 -1.33 10.48 12.48
N SER A 115 -2.63 10.63 12.18
CA SER A 115 -3.55 9.48 12.15
C SER A 115 -3.27 8.65 10.92
N GLU A 116 -2.81 7.42 11.15
CA GLU A 116 -2.51 6.42 10.12
C GLU A 116 -3.54 5.28 10.12
N THR A 117 -4.57 5.39 10.98
CA THR A 117 -5.67 4.43 11.11
C THR A 117 -7.03 5.12 10.97
N ASN A 118 -8.01 4.41 10.44
CA ASN A 118 -9.43 4.78 10.46
C ASN A 118 -10.15 4.29 11.73
N ASN A 119 -9.56 3.37 12.49
CA ASN A 119 -10.07 2.90 13.78
C ASN A 119 -8.97 2.95 14.85
N VAL A 120 -9.17 3.80 15.87
CA VAL A 120 -8.19 3.99 16.96
C VAL A 120 -8.03 2.74 17.83
N ILE A 121 -9.03 1.85 17.82
CA ILE A 121 -9.06 0.61 18.63
C ILE A 121 -8.25 -0.53 17.99
N GLU A 122 -7.95 -0.46 16.69
CA GLU A 122 -7.21 -1.50 15.94
C GLU A 122 -5.67 -1.42 16.09
N ARG A 123 -5.18 -0.66 17.07
CA ARG A 123 -3.75 -0.46 17.34
C ARG A 123 -3.09 -1.63 18.06
#